data_AF-A0A2A9JZE0-F1
#
_entry.id   AF-A0A2A9JZE0-F1
#
_cell.length_a   1.000
_cell.length_b   1.000
_cell.length_c   1.000
_cell.angle_alpha   90.00
_cell.angle_beta   90.00
_cell.angle_gamma   90.00
#
_symmetry.space_group_name_H-M   'P 1'
#
loop_
_entity.id
_entity.type
_entity.pdbx_description
1 polymer ?
#
loop_
_entity_poly.entity_id
_entity_poly.type
_entity_poly.pdbx_seq_one_letter_code
_entity_poly.pdbx_strand_id
1 'polypeptide(L)'
;MSRMFRLSPALLLALLAGTVAGCSTTKPNVYQGEEFSDTSTFSHDFATSSSATCEAARRTLLSQGYIIKQAKGALVDGHKHFQPDPDTHVEIEFHVVCAPNGKDDKSSTLFVSATQDRYALKKTNNSASVGLSVLGSVSLPIGSTSDSLVKVASETIPAGLFYDRFFGLIEHYLGLDGGLPVVDFDDKPALPTKAAAKAEQE
;
A
#
# COMPACT_ATOMS: atom_id res chain seq x y z
N MET A 1 -58.42 45.14 -31.14
CA MET A 1 -58.13 44.02 -32.07
C MET A 1 -56.84 43.36 -31.63
N SER A 2 -56.91 42.32 -30.79
CA SER A 2 -55.73 41.63 -30.27
C SER A 2 -55.62 40.27 -30.97
N ARG A 3 -54.55 40.08 -31.76
CA ARG A 3 -54.31 38.85 -32.52
C ARG A 3 -53.79 37.76 -31.58
N MET A 4 -54.56 36.67 -31.47
CA MET A 4 -54.13 35.44 -30.80
C MET A 4 -53.08 34.74 -31.68
N PHE A 5 -51.86 34.61 -31.18
CA PHE A 5 -50.83 33.76 -31.80
C PHE A 5 -51.17 32.30 -31.47
N ARG A 6 -51.52 31.50 -32.50
CA ARG A 6 -51.63 30.04 -32.38
C ARG A 6 -50.22 29.45 -32.43
N LEU A 7 -49.73 28.95 -31.29
CA LEU A 7 -48.52 28.12 -31.23
C LEU A 7 -48.85 26.71 -31.76
N SER A 8 -48.21 26.33 -32.87
CA SER A 8 -48.37 25.01 -33.48
C SER A 8 -47.78 23.90 -32.59
N PRO A 9 -48.48 22.77 -32.39
CA PRO A 9 -48.04 21.66 -31.54
C PRO A 9 -46.83 20.89 -32.08
N ALA A 10 -46.37 21.20 -33.30
CA ALA A 10 -45.21 20.57 -33.93
C ALA A 10 -43.87 20.95 -33.29
N LEU A 11 -43.81 22.05 -32.51
CA LEU A 11 -42.56 22.49 -31.87
C LEU A 11 -42.27 21.73 -30.55
N LEU A 12 -43.25 21.03 -29.98
CA LEU A 12 -43.08 20.29 -28.72
C LEU A 12 -42.47 18.90 -28.88
N LEU A 13 -42.46 18.31 -30.09
CA LEU A 13 -41.86 16.98 -30.32
C LEU A 13 -40.38 17.01 -30.67
N ALA A 14 -39.80 18.18 -30.97
CA ALA A 14 -38.37 18.29 -31.31
C ALA A 14 -37.46 18.44 -30.07
N LEU A 15 -38.01 18.64 -28.87
CA LEU A 15 -37.23 18.90 -27.65
C LEU A 15 -36.96 17.67 -26.78
N LEU A 16 -37.49 16.49 -27.12
CA LEU A 16 -37.35 15.27 -26.30
C LEU A 16 -36.43 14.18 -26.90
N ALA A 17 -35.75 14.46 -28.01
CA ALA A 17 -34.81 13.51 -28.61
C ALA A 17 -33.42 13.55 -27.94
N GLY A 18 -33.31 12.87 -26.81
CA GLY A 18 -32.17 11.99 -26.54
C GLY A 18 -30.86 12.62 -26.06
N THR A 19 -30.87 13.29 -24.92
CA THR A 19 -29.66 13.45 -24.10
C THR A 19 -29.41 12.16 -23.30
N VAL A 20 -28.77 11.17 -23.92
CA VAL A 20 -28.07 10.11 -23.16
C VAL A 20 -26.68 9.92 -23.78
N ALA A 21 -25.84 10.95 -23.63
CA ALA A 21 -24.40 10.75 -23.72
C ALA A 21 -23.97 10.01 -22.45
N GLY A 22 -23.98 8.68 -22.49
CA GLY A 22 -23.34 7.86 -21.48
C GLY A 22 -21.86 8.20 -21.46
N CYS A 23 -21.42 9.01 -20.49
CA CYS A 23 -20.01 9.19 -20.20
C CYS A 23 -19.47 7.87 -19.66
N SER A 24 -19.02 6.99 -20.56
CA SER A 24 -18.09 5.92 -20.22
C SER A 24 -16.78 6.59 -19.83
N THR A 25 -16.66 6.98 -18.55
CA THR A 25 -15.38 7.36 -17.97
C THR A 25 -14.51 6.11 -17.96
N THR A 26 -13.62 5.99 -18.94
CA THR A 26 -12.57 4.98 -18.90
C THR A 26 -11.76 5.26 -17.65
N LYS A 27 -11.76 4.32 -16.70
CA LYS A 27 -10.90 4.41 -15.52
C LYS A 27 -9.46 4.58 -16.03
N PRO A 28 -8.76 5.66 -15.68
CA PRO A 28 -7.39 5.87 -16.15
C PRO A 28 -6.53 4.71 -15.68
N ASN A 29 -5.58 4.30 -16.52
CA ASN A 29 -4.65 3.26 -16.12
C ASN A 29 -3.78 3.78 -14.98
N VAL A 30 -3.44 2.92 -14.02
CA VAL A 30 -2.69 3.31 -12.80
C VAL A 30 -1.39 4.06 -13.14
N TYR A 31 -0.67 3.65 -14.18
CA TYR A 31 0.58 4.30 -14.60
C TYR A 31 0.41 5.75 -15.09
N GLN A 32 -0.81 6.20 -15.40
CA GLN A 32 -1.05 7.57 -15.85
C GLN A 32 -1.07 8.57 -14.68
N GLY A 33 -1.22 8.08 -13.44
CA GLY A 33 -1.05 8.88 -12.22
C GLY A 33 0.38 8.85 -11.67
N GLU A 34 1.28 8.06 -12.26
CA GLU A 34 2.69 8.01 -11.86
C GLU A 34 3.43 9.22 -12.41
N GLU A 35 4.06 9.98 -11.51
CA GLU A 35 4.86 11.14 -11.86
C GLU A 35 6.34 10.86 -11.58
N PHE A 36 7.17 10.96 -12.61
CA PHE A 36 8.63 10.89 -12.48
C PHE A 36 9.17 12.29 -12.16
N SER A 37 8.87 12.78 -10.97
CA SER A 37 9.36 14.06 -10.45
C SER A 37 10.57 13.88 -9.53
N ASP A 38 11.43 14.89 -9.49
CA ASP A 38 12.61 14.93 -8.62
C ASP A 38 12.15 15.16 -7.17
N THR A 39 11.69 14.10 -6.52
CA THR A 39 11.26 14.11 -5.12
C THR A 39 12.21 13.28 -4.28
N SER A 40 12.63 13.82 -3.13
CA SER A 40 13.50 13.14 -2.17
C SER A 40 12.74 12.19 -1.23
N THR A 41 11.53 11.76 -1.58
CA THR A 41 10.69 10.92 -0.71
C THR A 41 11.33 9.55 -0.48
N PHE A 42 11.95 9.00 -1.52
CA PHE A 42 12.52 7.65 -1.55
C PHE A 42 14.04 7.64 -1.55
N SER A 43 14.68 8.81 -1.41
CA SER A 43 16.13 8.95 -1.46
C SER A 43 16.66 9.97 -0.47
N HIS A 44 17.84 9.69 0.08
CA HIS A 44 18.55 10.62 0.96
C HIS A 44 20.06 10.52 0.77
N ASP A 45 20.74 11.65 0.74
CA ASP A 45 22.19 11.72 0.61
C ASP A 45 22.87 11.65 1.98
N PHE A 46 23.96 10.88 2.05
CA PHE A 46 24.80 10.77 3.23
C PHE A 46 26.26 11.05 2.87
N ALA A 47 26.94 11.83 3.72
CA ALA A 47 28.37 12.11 3.61
C ALA A 47 29.23 10.97 4.19
N THR A 48 28.88 9.73 3.85
CA THR A 48 29.59 8.51 4.27
C THR A 48 29.60 7.48 3.13
N SER A 49 30.39 6.43 3.28
CA SER A 49 30.48 5.38 2.27
C SER A 49 29.17 4.61 2.12
N SER A 50 28.91 4.11 0.91
CA SER A 50 27.74 3.27 0.60
C SER A 50 27.61 2.08 1.56
N SER A 51 28.72 1.44 1.89
CA SER A 51 28.78 0.32 2.85
C SER A 51 28.39 0.74 4.28
N ALA A 52 28.87 1.90 4.75
CA ALA A 52 28.53 2.40 6.08
C ALA A 52 27.05 2.82 6.15
N THR A 53 26.54 3.49 5.11
CA THR A 53 25.12 3.86 4.99
C THR A 53 24.22 2.62 5.04
N CYS A 54 24.56 1.56 4.32
CA CYS A 54 23.75 0.35 4.31
C CYS A 54 23.86 -0.47 5.60
N GLU A 55 25.02 -0.46 6.27
CA GLU A 55 25.12 -1.04 7.62
C GLU A 55 24.29 -0.25 8.65
N ALA A 56 24.23 1.07 8.54
CA ALA A 56 23.32 1.89 9.36
C ALA A 56 21.85 1.57 9.05
N ALA A 57 21.47 1.47 7.77
CA ALA A 57 20.12 1.06 7.38
C ALA A 57 19.74 -0.33 7.92
N ARG A 58 20.67 -1.29 7.88
CA ARG A 58 20.48 -2.63 8.48
C ARG A 58 20.22 -2.55 9.98
N ARG A 59 20.96 -1.72 10.70
CA ARG A 59 20.75 -1.48 12.14
C ARG A 59 19.43 -0.78 12.41
N THR A 60 19.05 0.20 11.61
CA THR A 60 17.73 0.86 11.68
C THR A 60 16.61 -0.16 11.56
N LEU A 61 16.63 -1.02 10.53
CA LEU A 61 15.60 -2.05 10.35
C LEU A 61 15.54 -3.02 11.54
N LEU A 62 16.70 -3.52 11.98
CA LEU A 62 16.79 -4.42 13.14
C LEU A 62 16.26 -3.76 14.43
N SER A 63 16.55 -2.48 14.66
CA SER A 63 16.07 -1.73 15.82
C SER A 63 14.55 -1.60 15.86
N GLN A 64 13.91 -1.59 14.68
CA GLN A 64 12.46 -1.53 14.53
C GLN A 64 11.79 -2.90 14.44
N GLY A 65 12.54 -3.98 14.70
CA GLY A 65 12.04 -5.35 14.73
C GLY A 65 11.77 -5.95 13.36
N TYR A 66 12.42 -5.45 12.30
CA TYR A 66 12.40 -6.10 11.00
C TYR A 66 13.36 -7.29 10.98
N ILE A 67 12.96 -8.35 10.27
CA ILE A 67 13.80 -9.50 9.97
C ILE A 67 14.51 -9.23 8.65
N ILE A 68 15.85 -9.26 8.68
CA ILE A 68 16.68 -9.06 7.49
C ILE A 68 16.60 -10.30 6.60
N LYS A 69 16.14 -10.11 5.35
CA LYS A 69 16.10 -11.15 4.31
C LYS A 69 17.44 -11.25 3.62
N GLN A 70 18.05 -10.12 3.32
CA GLN A 70 19.32 -10.05 2.63
C GLN A 70 20.09 -8.81 3.06
N ALA A 71 21.41 -8.94 3.21
CA ALA A 71 22.32 -7.81 3.41
C ALA A 71 23.60 -8.09 2.61
N LYS A 72 23.82 -7.33 1.55
CA LYS A 72 24.96 -7.51 0.62
C LYS A 72 25.56 -6.15 0.29
N GLY A 73 26.64 -5.77 0.97
CA GLY A 73 27.42 -4.55 0.67
C GLY A 73 26.61 -3.26 0.65
N ALA A 74 26.05 -2.96 -0.52
CA ALA A 74 25.25 -1.78 -0.87
C ALA A 74 23.73 -2.06 -0.94
N LEU A 75 23.26 -3.17 -0.38
CA LEU A 75 21.85 -3.58 -0.42
C LEU A 75 21.40 -4.21 0.90
N VAL A 76 20.23 -3.82 1.39
CA VAL A 76 19.57 -4.41 2.55
C VAL A 76 18.08 -4.60 2.27
N ASP A 77 17.62 -5.84 2.42
CA ASP A 77 16.21 -6.21 2.34
C ASP A 77 15.72 -6.67 3.72
N GLY A 78 14.56 -6.18 4.13
CA GLY A 78 13.95 -6.53 5.41
C GLY A 78 12.45 -6.68 5.31
N HIS A 79 11.84 -7.39 6.24
CA HIS A 79 10.38 -7.45 6.34
C HIS A 79 9.92 -7.50 7.78
N LYS A 80 8.68 -7.06 8.01
CA LYS A 80 8.00 -7.16 9.29
C LYS A 80 6.53 -7.45 9.07
N HIS A 81 6.01 -8.39 9.87
CA HIS A 81 4.60 -8.73 9.86
C HIS A 81 3.86 -7.98 10.96
N PHE A 82 2.63 -7.61 10.65
CA PHE A 82 1.70 -6.95 11.56
C PHE A 82 0.34 -7.65 11.46
N GLN A 83 -0.35 -7.74 12.59
CA GLN A 83 -1.70 -8.28 12.66
C GLN A 83 -2.57 -7.27 13.42
N PRO A 84 -3.06 -6.21 12.74
CA PRO A 84 -3.87 -5.19 13.41
C PRO A 84 -5.17 -5.75 13.97
N ASP A 85 -5.77 -6.73 13.28
CA ASP A 85 -6.98 -7.44 13.68
C ASP A 85 -6.83 -8.94 13.40
N PRO A 86 -7.60 -9.84 14.06
CA PRO A 86 -7.42 -11.30 13.95
C PRO A 86 -7.48 -11.85 12.51
N ASP A 87 -8.31 -11.26 11.65
CA ASP A 87 -8.52 -11.72 10.27
C ASP A 87 -7.67 -11.00 9.23
N THR A 88 -6.84 -10.03 9.64
CA THR A 88 -6.03 -9.19 8.74
C THR A 88 -4.55 -9.35 9.04
N HIS A 89 -3.79 -9.78 8.03
CA HIS A 89 -2.34 -9.83 8.12
C HIS A 89 -1.74 -8.80 7.17
N VAL A 90 -0.75 -8.06 7.63
CA VAL A 90 -0.03 -7.06 6.86
C VAL A 90 1.45 -7.38 6.91
N GLU A 91 2.12 -7.28 5.78
CA GLU A 91 3.58 -7.37 5.69
C GLU A 91 4.11 -6.06 5.10
N ILE A 92 5.12 -5.49 5.73
CA ILE A 92 5.90 -4.39 5.14
C ILE A 92 7.26 -4.95 4.76
N GLU A 93 7.60 -4.88 3.48
CA GLU A 93 8.89 -5.23 2.92
C GLU A 93 9.67 -3.96 2.59
N PHE A 94 10.87 -3.85 3.13
CA PHE A 94 11.85 -2.81 2.79
C PHE A 94 12.83 -3.35 1.77
N HIS A 95 13.11 -2.53 0.77
CA HIS A 95 14.21 -2.68 -0.17
C HIS A 95 15.08 -1.42 -0.12
N VAL A 96 16.33 -1.57 0.33
CA VAL A 96 17.28 -0.46 0.50
C VAL A 96 18.49 -0.70 -0.37
N VAL A 97 18.91 0.32 -1.11
CA VAL A 97 20.12 0.34 -1.93
C VAL A 97 20.94 1.58 -1.60
N CYS A 98 22.24 1.43 -1.33
CA CYS A 98 23.15 2.54 -1.06
C CYS A 98 24.14 2.67 -2.22
N ALA A 99 24.01 3.71 -3.04
CA ALA A 99 24.86 3.92 -4.20
C ALA A 99 25.96 4.95 -3.90
N PRO A 100 27.23 4.70 -4.23
CA PRO A 100 28.29 5.70 -4.09
C PRO A 100 28.10 6.85 -5.09
N ASN A 101 28.28 8.10 -4.63
CA ASN A 101 28.14 9.29 -5.47
C ASN A 101 29.38 9.59 -6.33
N GLY A 102 30.47 8.87 -6.09
CA GLY A 102 31.71 8.99 -6.83
C GLY A 102 32.62 7.77 -6.62
N LYS A 103 33.73 7.71 -7.35
CA LYS A 103 34.65 6.56 -7.33
C LYS A 103 35.34 6.34 -5.98
N ASP A 104 35.41 7.38 -5.16
CA ASP A 104 36.11 7.35 -3.86
C ASP A 104 35.24 6.81 -2.71
N ASP A 105 33.94 6.54 -2.95
CA ASP A 105 32.97 6.02 -1.95
C ASP A 105 32.99 6.79 -0.61
N LYS A 106 33.13 8.12 -0.68
CA LYS A 106 33.12 9.03 0.50
C LYS A 106 31.73 9.60 0.80
N SER A 107 30.83 9.53 -0.17
CA SER A 107 29.43 9.92 -0.04
C SER A 107 28.57 8.95 -0.85
N SER A 108 27.33 8.79 -0.42
CA SER A 108 26.39 7.88 -1.04
C SER A 108 24.97 8.42 -0.99
N THR A 109 24.19 8.15 -2.03
CA THR A 109 22.74 8.27 -1.99
C THR A 109 22.14 6.93 -1.57
N LEU A 110 21.32 6.94 -0.53
CA LEU A 110 20.47 5.82 -0.17
C LEU A 110 19.15 5.96 -0.91
N PHE A 111 18.73 4.88 -1.55
CA PHE A 111 17.40 4.71 -2.15
C PHE A 111 16.63 3.66 -1.36
N VAL A 112 15.37 3.91 -1.08
CA VAL A 112 14.52 3.00 -0.33
C VAL A 112 13.11 2.94 -0.90
N SER A 113 12.55 1.74 -0.94
CA SER A 113 11.13 1.52 -1.17
C SER A 113 10.59 0.57 -0.10
N ALA A 114 9.42 0.90 0.43
CA ALA A 114 8.68 0.02 1.33
C ALA A 114 7.34 -0.37 0.70
N THR A 115 7.12 -1.67 0.48
CA THR A 115 5.86 -2.20 -0.05
C THR A 115 5.05 -2.82 1.09
N GLN A 116 3.78 -2.48 1.16
CA GLN A 116 2.82 -3.03 2.10
C GLN A 116 1.91 -4.03 1.39
N ASP A 117 1.99 -5.29 1.81
CA ASP A 117 1.09 -6.36 1.39
C ASP A 117 0.01 -6.59 2.44
N ARG A 118 -1.24 -6.70 2.01
CA ARG A 118 -2.38 -7.01 2.87
C ARG A 118 -2.96 -8.36 2.49
N TYR A 119 -3.20 -9.20 3.49
CA TYR A 119 -3.79 -10.52 3.36
C TYR A 119 -5.07 -10.59 4.19
N ALA A 120 -6.12 -11.17 3.60
CA ALA A 120 -7.37 -11.46 4.29
C ALA A 120 -7.57 -12.97 4.39
N LEU A 121 -8.22 -13.41 5.47
CA LEU A 121 -8.66 -14.79 5.61
C LEU A 121 -9.85 -15.08 4.70
N LYS A 122 -9.65 -15.99 3.74
CA LYS A 122 -10.75 -16.56 2.95
C LYS A 122 -11.23 -17.83 3.64
N LYS A 123 -12.41 -17.74 4.29
CA LYS A 123 -13.14 -18.89 4.81
C LYS A 123 -13.85 -19.63 3.67
N THR A 124 -13.43 -20.85 3.37
CA THR A 124 -14.18 -21.74 2.46
C THR A 124 -14.92 -22.80 3.25
N ASN A 125 -16.25 -22.75 3.21
CA ASN A 125 -17.11 -23.82 3.73
C ASN A 125 -17.25 -24.90 2.65
N ASN A 126 -16.57 -26.03 2.83
CA ASN A 126 -16.77 -27.21 1.99
C ASN A 126 -17.67 -28.21 2.74
N SER A 127 -18.86 -28.44 2.22
CA SER A 127 -19.81 -29.40 2.80
C SER A 127 -19.76 -30.69 1.99
N ALA A 128 -19.32 -31.79 2.60
CA ALA A 128 -19.43 -33.12 1.99
C ALA A 128 -20.83 -33.68 2.23
N SER A 129 -21.62 -33.87 1.16
CA SER A 129 -22.91 -34.56 1.24
C SER A 129 -22.70 -36.07 1.14
N VAL A 130 -23.13 -36.82 2.16
CA VAL A 130 -23.18 -38.29 2.12
C VAL A 130 -24.54 -38.70 1.58
N GLY A 131 -24.58 -39.23 0.36
CA GLY A 131 -25.78 -39.79 -0.23
C GLY A 131 -26.06 -41.19 0.31
N LEU A 132 -27.04 -41.34 1.19
CA LEU A 132 -27.59 -42.64 1.56
C LEU A 132 -28.83 -42.91 0.70
N SER A 133 -28.68 -43.79 -0.29
CA SER A 133 -29.80 -44.25 -1.10
C SER A 133 -30.83 -44.97 -0.21
N VAL A 134 -32.12 -44.66 -0.48
CA VAL A 134 -33.37 -45.32 -0.05
C VAL A 134 -34.23 -44.59 0.99
N LEU A 135 -33.75 -43.70 1.89
CA LEU A 135 -34.65 -43.07 2.89
C LEU A 135 -34.44 -41.58 3.21
N GLY A 136 -33.71 -40.83 2.39
CA GLY A 136 -33.58 -39.37 2.53
C GLY A 136 -32.22 -38.94 3.10
N SER A 137 -31.69 -37.86 2.53
CA SER A 137 -30.37 -37.33 2.85
C SER A 137 -30.40 -36.56 4.17
N VAL A 138 -29.61 -37.00 5.14
CA VAL A 138 -29.27 -36.20 6.33
C VAL A 138 -27.93 -35.51 6.05
N SER A 139 -27.99 -34.23 5.72
CA SER A 139 -26.82 -33.36 5.63
C SER A 139 -26.43 -32.87 7.03
N LEU A 140 -25.46 -33.53 7.66
CA LEU A 140 -24.80 -32.98 8.84
C LEU A 140 -23.64 -32.10 8.38
N PRO A 141 -23.64 -30.78 8.68
CA PRO A 141 -22.53 -29.92 8.32
C PRO A 141 -21.36 -30.21 9.26
N ILE A 142 -20.48 -31.13 8.86
CA ILE A 142 -19.17 -31.27 9.47
C ILE A 142 -18.26 -30.31 8.70
N GLY A 143 -18.42 -29.01 8.97
CA GLY A 143 -17.70 -27.96 8.27
C GLY A 143 -16.22 -28.02 8.62
N SER A 144 -15.37 -28.49 7.70
CA SER A 144 -13.97 -28.11 7.73
C SER A 144 -13.88 -26.69 7.18
N THR A 145 -13.78 -25.70 8.06
CA THR A 145 -13.39 -24.34 7.65
C THR A 145 -11.90 -24.36 7.33
N SER A 146 -11.57 -24.31 6.04
CA SER A 146 -10.20 -24.03 5.61
C SER A 146 -10.02 -22.52 5.56
N ASP A 147 -9.15 -22.01 6.41
CA ASP A 147 -8.72 -20.62 6.40
C ASP A 147 -7.46 -20.50 5.53
N SER A 148 -7.52 -19.66 4.49
CA SER A 148 -6.39 -19.40 3.59
C SER A 148 -6.14 -17.90 3.52
N LEU A 149 -4.86 -17.49 3.61
CA LEU A 149 -4.46 -16.11 3.40
C LEU A 149 -4.39 -15.84 1.90
N VAL A 150 -5.23 -14.93 1.43
CA VAL A 150 -5.18 -14.43 0.05
C VAL A 150 -4.64 -13.01 0.08
N LYS A 151 -3.63 -12.72 -0.74
CA LYS A 151 -3.12 -11.35 -0.93
C LYS A 151 -4.22 -10.52 -1.59
N VAL A 152 -4.72 -9.51 -0.89
CA VAL A 152 -5.84 -8.66 -1.33
C VAL A 152 -5.40 -7.27 -1.77
N ALA A 153 -4.22 -6.80 -1.34
CA ALA A 153 -3.63 -5.54 -1.80
C ALA A 153 -2.09 -5.60 -1.70
N SER A 154 -1.42 -4.79 -2.54
CA SER A 154 0.03 -4.60 -2.56
C SER A 154 0.30 -3.18 -3.04
N GLU A 155 0.87 -2.34 -2.18
CA GLU A 155 1.04 -0.92 -2.47
C GLU A 155 2.37 -0.42 -1.89
N THR A 156 3.10 0.41 -2.65
CA THR A 156 4.25 1.14 -2.12
C THR A 156 3.75 2.21 -1.15
N ILE A 157 4.33 2.29 0.04
CA ILE A 157 3.96 3.28 1.06
C ILE A 157 4.35 4.67 0.52
N PRO A 158 3.39 5.60 0.31
CA PRO A 158 3.66 6.91 -0.30
C PRO A 158 3.93 8.02 0.74
N ALA A 159 4.03 7.69 2.03
CA ALA A 159 4.06 8.66 3.12
C ALA A 159 5.47 9.22 3.37
N GLY A 160 5.69 10.52 3.13
CA GLY A 160 6.98 11.19 3.41
C GLY A 160 7.46 11.02 4.86
N LEU A 161 6.59 11.30 5.84
CA LEU A 161 6.91 11.16 7.27
C LEU A 161 7.36 9.74 7.68
N PHE A 162 6.96 8.71 6.93
CA PHE A 162 7.41 7.35 7.17
C PHE A 162 8.90 7.20 6.83
N TYR A 163 9.32 7.72 5.68
CA TYR A 163 10.72 7.70 5.25
C TYR A 163 11.56 8.70 6.05
N ASP A 164 11.03 9.86 6.44
CA ASP A 164 11.74 10.83 7.29
C ASP A 164 12.20 10.19 8.61
N ARG A 165 11.32 9.41 9.27
CA ARG A 165 11.69 8.66 10.49
C ARG A 165 12.73 7.59 10.24
N PHE A 166 12.67 6.93 9.08
CA PHE A 166 13.64 5.92 8.70
C PHE A 166 15.02 6.55 8.47
N PHE A 167 15.09 7.67 7.74
CA PHE A 167 16.34 8.40 7.49
C PHE A 167 16.93 8.97 8.79
N GLY A 168 16.11 9.56 9.67
CA GLY A 168 16.59 10.07 10.96
C GLY A 168 17.23 8.99 11.84
N LEU A 169 16.72 7.75 11.81
CA LEU A 169 17.37 6.64 12.52
C LEU A 169 18.67 6.18 11.87
N ILE A 170 18.79 6.29 10.55
CA ILE A 170 20.07 6.03 9.86
C ILE A 170 21.09 7.07 10.29
N GLU A 171 20.73 8.35 10.32
CA GLU A 171 21.59 9.43 10.82
C GLU A 171 22.08 9.15 12.25
N HIS A 172 21.20 8.68 13.13
CA HIS A 172 21.55 8.23 14.47
C HIS A 172 22.61 7.11 14.46
N TYR A 173 22.40 6.05 13.68
CA TYR A 173 23.37 4.95 13.59
C TYR A 173 24.69 5.32 12.89
N LEU A 174 24.70 6.39 12.10
CA LEU A 174 25.90 7.00 11.54
C LEU A 174 26.60 7.99 12.50
N GLY A 175 25.95 8.33 13.63
CA GLY A 175 26.45 9.33 14.58
C GLY A 175 26.39 10.77 14.05
N LEU A 176 25.48 11.05 13.11
CA LEU A 176 25.33 12.36 12.45
C LEU A 176 24.35 13.28 13.20
N ASP A 177 23.58 12.75 14.14
CA ASP A 177 22.56 13.46 14.93
C ASP A 177 23.14 14.27 16.12
N GLY A 178 24.46 14.29 16.28
CA GLY A 178 25.15 15.09 17.30
C GLY A 178 24.78 14.74 18.75
N GLY A 179 24.15 13.57 18.98
CA GLY A 179 23.64 13.16 20.29
C GLY A 179 22.33 13.83 20.72
N LEU A 180 21.61 14.50 19.80
CA LEU A 180 20.26 14.97 20.07
C LEU A 180 19.30 13.77 20.07
N PRO A 181 18.36 13.67 21.03
CA PRO A 181 17.40 12.58 21.05
C PRO A 181 16.64 12.54 19.74
N VAL A 182 16.51 11.35 19.16
CA VAL A 182 15.64 11.05 18.01
C VAL A 182 14.33 11.78 18.27
N VAL A 183 14.03 12.74 17.40
CA VAL A 183 12.89 13.64 17.53
C VAL A 183 11.67 12.78 17.85
N ASP A 184 11.09 13.00 19.03
CA ASP A 184 9.87 12.33 19.49
C ASP A 184 8.71 12.87 18.65
N PHE A 185 8.59 12.35 17.43
CA PHE A 185 7.51 12.64 16.52
C PHE A 185 6.31 11.84 16.99
N ASP A 186 5.49 12.43 17.87
CA ASP A 186 4.19 11.97 18.38
C ASP A 186 3.85 10.51 18.02
N ASP A 187 3.94 9.64 19.03
CA ASP A 187 3.70 8.19 19.07
C ASP A 187 2.28 7.79 18.59
N LYS A 188 1.99 8.07 17.32
CA LYS A 188 0.81 7.57 16.62
C LYS A 188 1.31 6.55 15.62
N PRO A 189 1.09 5.24 15.87
CA PRO A 189 1.41 4.21 14.91
C PRO A 189 0.80 4.59 13.57
N ALA A 190 1.59 4.51 12.50
CA ALA A 190 1.09 4.55 11.13
C ALA A 190 0.28 3.27 10.87
N LEU A 191 -0.84 3.12 11.58
CA LEU A 191 -1.89 2.18 11.22
C LEU A 191 -2.48 2.69 9.90
N PRO A 192 -2.68 1.82 8.90
CA PRO A 192 -3.50 2.18 7.76
C PRO A 192 -4.89 2.53 8.28
N THR A 193 -5.25 3.82 8.21
CA THR A 193 -6.58 4.30 8.53
C THR A 193 -7.57 3.50 7.71
N LYS A 194 -8.39 2.72 8.41
CA LYS A 194 -9.64 2.05 8.02
C LYS A 194 -9.93 2.13 6.52
N ALA A 195 -9.80 0.98 5.84
CA ALA A 195 -10.27 0.81 4.47
C ALA A 195 -11.64 1.47 4.30
N ALA A 196 -11.75 2.33 3.27
CA ALA A 196 -12.97 3.02 2.91
C ALA A 196 -14.14 2.05 3.00
N ALA A 197 -15.06 2.34 3.92
CA ALA A 197 -16.32 1.65 4.00
C ALA A 197 -16.98 1.76 2.62
N LYS A 198 -17.11 0.60 1.99
CA LYS A 198 -17.87 0.41 0.76
C LYS A 198 -19.27 0.97 1.04
N ALA A 199 -19.65 2.02 0.31
CA ALA A 199 -21.03 2.46 0.25
C ALA A 199 -21.84 1.30 -0.34
N GLU A 200 -22.60 0.65 0.53
CA GLU A 200 -23.76 -0.14 0.18
C GLU A 200 -24.78 0.85 -0.40
N GLN A 201 -25.06 0.75 -1.70
CA GLN A 201 -26.22 1.38 -2.32
C GLN A 201 -27.14 0.24 -2.79
N GLU A 202 -28.24 0.15 -2.04
CA GLU A 202 -29.51 -0.49 -2.35
C GLU A 202 -30.07 -0.06 -3.71
#